data_AF-X1K0F0-F1
#
_entry.id   AF-X1K0F0-F1
#
_cell.length_a   1.000
_cell.length_b   1.000
_cell.length_c   1.000
_cell.angle_alpha   90.00
_cell.angle_beta   90.00
_cell.angle_gamma   90.00
#
_symmetry.space_group_name_H-M   'P 1'
#
loop_
_entity.id
_entity.type
_entity.pdbx_description
1 polymer ?
#
loop_
_entity_poly.entity_id
_entity_poly.type
_entity_poly.pdbx_seq_one_letter_code
_entity_poly.pdbx_strand_id
1 'polypeptide(L)' 'MVKNGRIIGQEPMKSYPTNEGKLCIKGNNTYKLLSHPERLTEPLIKG' A
#
# COMPACT_ATOMS: atom_id res chain seq x y z
N MET A 1 -5.13 -8.62 0.55
CA MET A 1 -4.74 -9.95 1.08
C MET A 1 -3.84 -9.78 2.30
N VAL A 2 -4.09 -10.52 3.38
CA VAL A 2 -3.32 -10.44 4.64
C VAL A 2 -2.92 -11.84 5.08
N LYS A 3 -1.68 -12.01 5.55
CA LYS A 3 -1.16 -13.26 6.13
C LYS A 3 -0.26 -12.93 7.32
N ASN A 4 -0.48 -13.60 8.46
CA ASN A 4 0.29 -13.39 9.70
C ASN A 4 0.38 -11.91 10.10
N GLY A 5 -0.73 -11.18 9.99
CA GLY A 5 -0.79 -9.73 10.31
C GLY A 5 -0.08 -8.82 9.30
N ARG A 6 0.47 -9.35 8.19
CA ARG A 6 1.16 -8.57 7.16
C ARG A 6 0.34 -8.51 5.87
N ILE A 7 0.35 -7.35 5.23
CA ILE A 7 -0.24 -7.17 3.91
C ILE A 7 0.69 -7.84 2.89
N ILE A 8 0.16 -8.81 2.13
CA ILE A 8 0.94 -9.57 1.13
C ILE A 8 0.50 -9.32 -0.31
N GLY A 9 -0.55 -8.52 -0.50
CA GLY A 9 -1.04 -8.14 -1.82
C GLY A 9 -2.38 -7.44 -1.75
N GLN A 10 -2.85 -7.03 -2.92
CA GLN A 10 -4.07 -6.24 -3.10
C GLN A 10 -4.83 -6.71 -4.33
N GLU A 11 -6.11 -6.35 -4.38
CA GLU A 11 -6.97 -6.57 -5.54
C GLU A 11 -7.68 -5.26 -5.89
N PRO A 12 -7.92 -4.97 -7.17
CA PRO A 12 -8.67 -3.79 -7.55
C PRO A 12 -10.15 -3.91 -7.19
N MET A 13 -10.73 -2.82 -6.68
CA MET A 13 -12.17 -2.71 -6.47
C MET A 13 -12.88 -2.36 -7.78
N LYS A 14 -13.42 -3.38 -8.45
CA LYS A 14 -14.07 -3.23 -9.77
C LYS A 14 -15.27 -2.29 -9.78
N SER A 15 -16.01 -2.19 -8.66
CA SER A 15 -17.19 -1.34 -8.53
C SER A 15 -16.91 0.12 -8.19
N TYR A 16 -15.64 0.51 -7.98
CA TYR A 16 -15.32 1.88 -7.59
C TYR A 16 -15.46 2.85 -8.77
N PRO A 17 -16.25 3.95 -8.64
CA PRO A 17 -16.69 4.73 -9.80
C PRO A 17 -15.57 5.51 -10.50
N THR A 18 -14.52 5.87 -9.77
CA THR A 18 -13.44 6.72 -10.32
C THR A 18 -12.55 5.99 -11.31
N ASN A 19 -12.27 4.70 -11.07
CA ASN A 19 -11.30 3.96 -11.85
C ASN A 19 -11.78 2.59 -12.33
N GLU A 20 -12.98 2.15 -11.95
CA GLU A 20 -13.60 0.89 -12.41
C GLU A 20 -12.67 -0.33 -12.20
N GLY A 21 -11.90 -0.33 -11.11
CA GLY A 21 -10.89 -1.37 -10.83
C GLY A 21 -9.63 -1.32 -11.70
N LYS A 22 -9.43 -0.29 -12.53
CA LYS A 22 -8.19 -0.10 -13.29
C LYS A 22 -7.14 0.57 -12.40
N LEU A 23 -5.98 -0.06 -12.28
CA LEU A 23 -4.84 0.48 -11.53
C LEU A 23 -3.62 0.56 -12.44
N CYS A 24 -2.85 1.65 -12.31
CA CYS A 24 -1.54 1.74 -12.91
C CYS A 24 -0.52 0.83 -12.17
N ILE A 25 0.70 0.71 -12.70
CA ILE A 25 1.75 -0.11 -12.09
C ILE A 25 2.07 0.27 -10.63
N LYS A 26 2.01 1.56 -10.29
CA LYS A 26 2.22 2.04 -8.91
C LYS A 26 1.11 1.56 -7.99
N GLY A 27 -0.14 1.74 -8.45
CA GLY A 27 -1.33 1.24 -7.76
C GLY A 27 -1.17 -0.23 -7.45
N ASN A 28 -0.97 -1.07 -8.47
CA ASN A 28 -0.84 -2.53 -8.33
C ASN A 28 0.27 -2.99 -7.37
N ASN A 29 1.34 -2.22 -7.20
CA ASN A 29 2.49 -2.58 -6.37
C ASN A 29 2.52 -1.89 -4.99
N THR A 30 1.49 -1.14 -4.61
CA THR A 30 1.50 -0.31 -3.39
C THR A 30 1.76 -1.15 -2.12
N TYR A 31 1.23 -2.37 -2.05
CA TYR A 31 1.43 -3.29 -0.93
C TYR A 31 2.91 -3.58 -0.60
N LYS A 32 3.84 -3.41 -1.55
CA LYS A 32 5.28 -3.62 -1.35
C LYS A 32 5.92 -2.53 -0.49
N LEU A 33 5.32 -1.33 -0.43
CA LEU A 33 5.89 -0.16 0.26
C LEU A 33 5.41 -0.02 1.71
N LEU A 34 4.30 -0.67 2.08
CA LEU A 34 3.63 -0.42 3.36
C LEU A 34 4.47 -0.85 4.58
N SER A 35 5.38 -1.82 4.41
CA SER A 35 6.25 -2.33 5.47
C SER A 35 7.74 -2.14 5.16
N HIS A 36 8.10 -1.03 4.50
CA HIS A 36 9.50 -0.70 4.22
C HIS A 36 10.33 -0.60 5.51
N PRO A 37 11.55 -1.16 5.57
CA PRO A 37 12.38 -1.15 6.79
C PRO A 37 12.75 0.26 7.27
N GLU A 38 12.86 1.22 6.36
CA GLU A 38 13.20 2.62 6.68
C GLU A 38 11.98 3.51 6.97
N ARG A 39 10.81 2.92 7.20
CA ARG A 39 9.61 3.72 7.51
C ARG A 39 9.82 4.44 8.84
N LEU A 40 9.56 5.76 8.86
CA LEU A 40 9.58 6.52 10.11
C LEU A 40 8.61 5.90 11.12
N THR A 41 9.12 5.60 12.30
CA THR A 41 8.38 5.05 13.44
C THR A 41 8.28 6.05 14.59
N GLU A 42 9.04 7.14 14.53
CA GLU A 42 9.07 8.21 15.51
C GLU A 42 9.16 9.59 14.81
N PRO A 43 8.72 10.67 15.48
CA PRO A 43 8.90 12.03 14.99
C PRO A 43 10.39 12.40 14.91
N LEU A 44 10.76 13.18 13.89
CA LEU A 44 12.11 13.75 13.77
C LEU A 44 12.08 15.22 14.21
N ILE A 45 12.92 15.60 15.18
CA ILE A 45 13.05 16.98 15.67
C ILE A 45 14.37 17.55 15.15
N LYS A 46 14.32 18.76 14.58
CA LYS A 46 15.50 19.49 14.15
C LYS A 46 16.15 20.18 15.34
N GLY A 47 17.46 19.97 15.53
CA GLY A 47 18.30 20.72 16.46
C GLY A 47 18.75 22.06 15.92
#